data_AF-A0A842XR38-F1
#
_entry.id   AF-A0A842XR38-F1
#
_cell.length_a   1.000
_cell.length_b   1.000
_cell.length_c   1.000
_cell.angle_alpha   90.00
_cell.angle_beta   90.00
_cell.angle_gamma   90.00
#
_symmetry.space_group_name_H-M   'P 1'
#
loop_
_entity.id
_entity.type
_entity.pdbx_description
1 polymer ?
#
loop_
_entity_poly.entity_id
_entity_poly.type
_entity_poly.pdbx_seq_one_letter_code
_entity_poly.pdbx_strand_id
1 'polypeptide(L)'
;MVDNVSPRLENLTISKLKRIAQEYSLDISSCKHKKDFLVVVIAANITAEQVNRALGKSEEQSVHSQSEEERLENEIEEIAEKPSEISELPRQQNIDVERNIDQTLLMRPSFFEVDSQIETAWTRMMMGDYLEVLKMSQDARTKMLDRFSSFQLYTAALSIRAAESILNDLAQAQGKPIDHRIKTALAEAKNAFIEGSPRRREETLEELEKLAAKAYEAFFKGSISAATELRTMLADYESFGTQVSESSRLLDIAEEARQAYNISEYSTLVTQARDMAEKAKLVRAKEIEETLGFVKAALEEAREVGATPSMGEEELEQAKEALGKQAFKKAIDLLAAIEKTADQAHLERMRDNSIRTRQVDKITSTIENMGPALEEAASYGLEVQQGLLFVRSAQTALNGKDFVAAAKYARRLKQVSGPVKSDLDKKRIELGVAKKVEGAKCGKCGEEELYAHPDGIQKCNRCGHSFTIAHVIEQQGQSTDMNPIEKPVSSSKNDTQESSSEETNGERRTLARTLKR
;
A
#
# COMPACT_ATOMS: atom_id res chain seq x y z
N MET A 1 40.88 11.29 -61.63
CA MET A 1 39.54 10.69 -61.43
C MET A 1 38.66 11.81 -60.94
N VAL A 2 37.71 12.26 -61.76
CA VAL A 2 36.77 13.33 -61.39
C VAL A 2 35.63 12.64 -60.66
N ASP A 3 35.64 12.73 -59.34
CA ASP A 3 34.61 12.12 -58.51
C ASP A 3 33.26 12.80 -58.79
N ASN A 4 32.30 12.02 -59.26
CA ASN A 4 30.95 12.48 -59.59
C ASN A 4 30.20 12.88 -58.29
N VAL A 5 30.24 14.18 -57.95
CA VAL A 5 29.57 14.77 -56.78
C VAL A 5 28.05 14.96 -57.01
N SER A 6 27.59 15.01 -58.27
CA SER A 6 26.19 15.30 -58.65
C SER A 6 25.11 14.48 -57.94
N PRO A 7 25.18 13.13 -57.85
CA PRO A 7 24.07 12.35 -57.27
C PRO A 7 23.93 12.51 -55.75
N ARG A 8 25.01 12.91 -55.03
CA ARG A 8 24.94 13.14 -53.57
C ARG A 8 24.32 14.49 -53.23
N LEU A 9 24.60 15.52 -54.02
CA LEU A 9 24.01 16.85 -53.82
C LEU A 9 22.51 16.85 -54.12
N GLU A 10 22.05 16.08 -55.12
CA GLU A 10 20.63 15.94 -55.46
C GLU A 10 19.78 15.38 -54.32
N ASN A 11 20.36 14.56 -53.44
CA ASN A 11 19.67 13.97 -52.29
C ASN A 11 19.63 14.87 -51.04
N LEU A 12 20.30 16.02 -51.06
CA LEU A 12 20.30 16.96 -49.92
C LEU A 12 19.05 17.85 -49.92
N THR A 13 18.60 18.24 -48.72
CA THR A 13 17.51 19.19 -48.54
C THR A 13 17.96 20.61 -48.89
N ILE A 14 17.01 21.49 -49.23
CA ILE A 14 17.31 22.90 -49.59
C ILE A 14 18.06 23.61 -48.45
N SER A 15 17.76 23.29 -47.18
CA SER A 15 18.46 23.82 -46.01
C SER A 15 19.95 23.43 -45.98
N LYS A 16 20.27 22.17 -46.31
CA LYS A 16 21.66 21.69 -46.39
C LYS A 16 22.43 22.33 -47.56
N LEU A 17 21.77 22.51 -48.70
CA LEU A 17 22.36 23.19 -49.87
C LEU A 17 22.60 24.68 -49.62
N LYS A 18 21.68 25.37 -48.92
CA LYS A 18 21.87 26.77 -48.48
C LYS A 18 23.06 26.92 -47.54
N ARG A 19 23.27 25.99 -46.61
CA ARG A 19 24.40 26.00 -45.68
C ARG A 19 25.74 25.81 -46.39
N ILE A 20 25.81 24.87 -47.32
CA ILE A 20 27.01 24.68 -48.16
C ILE A 20 27.31 25.97 -48.93
N ALA A 21 26.28 26.59 -49.52
CA ALA A 21 26.44 27.85 -50.24
C ALA A 21 26.87 29.02 -49.33
N GLN A 22 26.38 29.09 -48.08
CA GLN A 22 26.80 30.10 -47.11
C GLN A 22 28.26 29.91 -46.65
N GLU A 23 28.69 28.68 -46.35
CA GLU A 23 30.05 28.43 -45.86
C GLU A 23 31.12 28.73 -46.92
N TYR A 24 30.78 28.56 -48.20
CA TYR A 24 31.65 28.93 -49.32
C TYR A 24 31.31 30.31 -49.93
N SER A 25 30.50 31.12 -49.24
CA SER A 25 30.14 32.49 -49.64
C SER A 25 29.62 32.60 -51.09
N LEU A 26 28.87 31.61 -51.54
CA LEU A 26 28.22 31.61 -52.85
C LEU A 26 27.01 32.54 -52.81
N ASP A 27 26.80 33.31 -53.87
CA ASP A 27 25.64 34.19 -53.98
C ASP A 27 24.38 33.36 -54.26
N ILE A 28 23.48 33.36 -53.28
CA ILE A 28 22.23 32.57 -53.29
C ILE A 28 20.98 33.45 -53.34
N SER A 29 21.16 34.77 -53.49
CA SER A 29 20.08 35.76 -53.48
C SER A 29 19.05 35.55 -54.61
N SER A 30 19.47 34.95 -55.73
CA SER A 30 18.64 34.69 -56.90
C SER A 30 17.99 33.29 -56.93
N CYS A 31 18.30 32.40 -55.99
CA CYS A 31 17.86 31.00 -56.01
C CYS A 31 16.52 30.80 -55.29
N LYS A 32 15.50 30.31 -56.01
CA LYS A 32 14.16 30.01 -55.43
C LYS A 32 13.86 28.52 -55.35
N HIS A 33 14.37 27.74 -56.29
CA HIS A 33 14.09 26.30 -56.37
C HIS A 33 15.34 25.46 -56.14
N LYS A 34 15.17 24.22 -55.64
CA LYS A 34 16.28 23.29 -55.33
C LYS A 34 17.28 23.12 -56.48
N LYS A 35 16.79 23.15 -57.73
CA LYS A 35 17.64 23.04 -58.93
C LYS A 35 18.59 24.22 -59.10
N ASP A 36 18.18 25.42 -58.72
CA ASP A 36 19.00 26.65 -58.81
C ASP A 36 20.18 26.57 -57.83
N PHE A 37 19.92 26.11 -56.59
CA PHE A 37 20.96 25.88 -55.59
C PHE A 37 21.98 24.82 -56.03
N LEU A 38 21.52 23.77 -56.72
CA LEU A 38 22.40 22.72 -57.24
C LEU A 38 23.31 23.26 -58.35
N VAL A 39 22.79 24.08 -59.27
CA VAL A 39 23.58 24.68 -60.34
C VAL A 39 24.68 25.57 -59.77
N VAL A 40 24.37 26.41 -58.78
CA VAL A 40 25.35 27.31 -58.14
C VAL A 40 26.43 26.52 -57.39
N VAL A 41 26.05 25.46 -56.67
CA VAL A 41 27.00 24.63 -55.90
C VAL A 41 27.88 23.76 -56.82
N ILE A 42 27.32 23.25 -57.93
CA ILE A 42 28.08 22.48 -58.92
C ILE A 42 29.03 23.38 -59.70
N ALA A 43 28.59 24.60 -60.08
CA ALA A 43 29.43 25.57 -60.78
C ALA A 43 30.65 26.01 -59.95
N ALA A 44 30.55 25.95 -58.61
CA ALA A 44 31.64 26.26 -57.69
C ALA A 44 32.69 25.13 -57.54
N ASN A 45 32.53 23.98 -58.22
CA ASN A 45 33.47 22.84 -58.18
C ASN A 45 33.84 22.37 -56.75
N ILE A 46 32.87 22.35 -55.85
CA ILE A 46 33.09 21.93 -54.45
C ILE A 46 33.26 20.41 -54.40
N THR A 47 34.33 19.96 -53.74
CA THR A 47 34.68 18.53 -53.62
C THR A 47 33.85 17.82 -52.54
N ALA A 48 33.72 16.49 -52.64
CA ALA A 48 32.93 15.69 -51.69
C ALA A 48 33.42 15.82 -50.23
N GLU A 49 34.72 15.99 -50.01
CA GLU A 49 35.30 16.23 -48.67
C GLU A 49 34.93 17.59 -48.09
N GLN A 50 34.82 18.61 -48.94
CA GLN A 50 34.40 19.97 -48.58
C GLN A 50 32.92 20.03 -48.21
N VAL A 51 32.08 19.24 -48.89
CA VAL A 51 30.66 19.07 -48.52
C VAL A 51 30.52 18.40 -47.16
N ASN A 52 31.31 17.37 -46.88
CA ASN A 52 31.27 16.66 -45.59
C ASN A 52 31.80 17.52 -44.43
N ARG A 53 32.79 18.39 -44.64
CA ARG A 53 33.24 19.34 -43.60
C ARG A 53 32.18 20.37 -43.24
N ALA A 54 31.47 20.90 -44.25
CA ALA A 54 30.39 21.86 -44.03
C ALA A 54 29.18 21.23 -43.31
N LEU A 55 28.93 19.94 -43.54
CA LEU A 55 27.87 19.21 -42.84
C LEU A 55 28.31 18.74 -41.44
N GLY A 56 29.57 18.34 -41.26
CA GLY A 56 30.11 17.84 -39.98
C GLY A 56 30.23 18.89 -38.89
N LYS A 57 30.59 20.15 -39.21
CA LYS A 57 30.59 21.26 -38.24
C LYS A 57 29.21 21.60 -37.69
N SER A 58 28.15 21.16 -38.37
CA SER A 58 26.77 21.49 -37.99
C SER A 58 26.15 20.54 -36.96
N GLU A 59 26.75 19.37 -36.71
CA GLU A 59 26.34 18.51 -35.59
C GLU A 59 26.85 19.06 -34.25
N GLU A 60 28.06 19.63 -34.22
CA GLU A 60 28.59 20.32 -33.02
C GLU A 60 27.88 21.65 -32.75
N GLN A 61 27.50 22.41 -33.79
CA GLN A 61 26.70 23.63 -33.63
C GLN A 61 25.23 23.37 -33.31
N SER A 62 24.62 22.25 -33.76
CA SER A 62 23.24 21.92 -33.36
C SER A 62 23.14 21.48 -31.90
N VAL A 63 24.17 20.80 -31.38
CA VAL A 63 24.24 20.46 -29.95
C VAL A 63 24.47 21.73 -29.11
N HIS A 64 25.25 22.69 -29.61
CA HIS A 64 25.44 23.96 -28.90
C HIS A 64 24.20 24.86 -28.96
N SER A 65 23.53 24.96 -30.12
CA SER A 65 22.28 25.72 -30.25
C SER A 65 21.11 25.09 -29.51
N GLN A 66 21.05 23.75 -29.40
CA GLN A 66 20.09 23.08 -28.51
C GLN A 66 20.41 23.33 -27.04
N SER A 67 21.69 23.38 -26.65
CA SER A 67 22.07 23.74 -25.27
C SER A 67 21.86 25.22 -24.97
N GLU A 68 21.97 26.10 -25.96
CA GLU A 68 21.67 27.53 -25.82
C GLU A 68 20.17 27.81 -25.87
N GLU A 69 19.38 27.07 -26.66
CA GLU A 69 17.91 27.10 -26.62
C GLU A 69 17.39 26.51 -25.31
N GLU A 70 17.96 25.41 -24.80
CA GLU A 70 17.63 24.89 -23.46
C GLU A 70 18.13 25.83 -22.36
N ARG A 71 19.26 26.53 -22.52
CA ARG A 71 19.69 27.57 -21.57
C ARG A 71 18.83 28.82 -21.65
N LEU A 72 18.36 29.21 -22.84
CA LEU A 72 17.44 30.32 -23.01
C LEU A 72 16.04 29.94 -22.56
N GLU A 73 15.58 28.70 -22.73
CA GLU A 73 14.34 28.19 -22.14
C GLU A 73 14.46 28.11 -20.62
N ASN A 74 15.59 27.65 -20.09
CA ASN A 74 15.86 27.67 -18.64
C ASN A 74 16.07 29.10 -18.11
N GLU A 75 16.65 30.03 -18.86
CA GLU A 75 16.78 31.45 -18.48
C GLU A 75 15.45 32.18 -18.66
N ILE A 76 14.58 31.78 -19.60
CA ILE A 76 13.21 32.29 -19.74
C ILE A 76 12.33 31.70 -18.64
N GLU A 77 12.53 30.44 -18.23
CA GLU A 77 11.92 29.85 -17.03
C GLU A 77 12.45 30.51 -15.76
N GLU A 78 13.75 30.81 -15.65
CA GLU A 78 14.37 31.49 -14.50
C GLU A 78 14.03 32.99 -14.45
N ILE A 79 13.79 33.63 -15.60
CA ILE A 79 13.25 34.99 -15.70
C ILE A 79 11.72 35.00 -15.51
N ALA A 80 11.01 33.91 -15.81
CA ALA A 80 9.61 33.72 -15.43
C ALA A 80 9.45 33.33 -13.94
N GLU A 81 10.50 32.79 -13.31
CA GLU A 81 10.64 32.56 -11.88
C GLU A 81 11.17 33.78 -11.12
N LYS A 82 11.65 34.84 -11.81
CA LYS A 82 11.73 36.15 -11.17
C LYS A 82 10.30 36.52 -10.78
N PRO A 83 10.04 36.78 -9.48
CA PRO A 83 8.71 37.12 -9.04
C PRO A 83 8.34 38.43 -9.73
N SER A 84 7.48 38.35 -10.76
CA SER A 84 6.61 39.46 -11.08
C SER A 84 5.93 39.82 -9.76
N GLU A 85 6.08 41.09 -9.37
CA GLU A 85 5.64 41.60 -8.08
C GLU A 85 4.31 40.95 -7.69
N ILE A 86 4.32 40.29 -6.52
CA ILE A 86 3.18 39.57 -5.97
C ILE A 86 1.97 40.49 -6.04
N SER A 87 1.14 40.32 -7.06
CA SER A 87 -0.14 41.01 -7.19
C SER A 87 -1.18 40.22 -6.41
N GLU A 88 -0.86 39.85 -5.17
CA GLU A 88 -1.89 39.53 -4.22
C GLU A 88 -2.54 40.86 -3.86
N LEU A 89 -3.84 40.97 -4.16
CA LEU A 89 -4.67 42.09 -3.72
C LEU A 89 -4.37 42.40 -2.24
N PRO A 90 -4.04 43.66 -1.89
CA PRO A 90 -3.92 44.09 -0.50
C PRO A 90 -5.10 43.58 0.32
N ARG A 91 -4.85 43.03 1.52
CA ARG A 91 -5.87 42.32 2.33
C ARG A 91 -7.20 43.08 2.49
N GLN A 92 -7.13 44.41 2.63
CA GLN A 92 -8.33 45.25 2.72
C GLN A 92 -9.11 45.33 1.40
N GLN A 93 -8.42 45.52 0.27
CA GLN A 93 -9.06 45.52 -1.05
C GLN A 93 -9.68 44.16 -1.36
N ASN A 94 -9.03 43.05 -0.99
CA ASN A 94 -9.59 41.72 -1.18
C ASN A 94 -10.90 41.52 -0.40
N ILE A 95 -10.97 41.98 0.86
CA ILE A 95 -12.22 41.93 1.66
C ILE A 95 -13.34 42.73 1.01
N ASP A 96 -13.02 43.90 0.45
CA ASP A 96 -14.00 44.74 -0.23
C ASP A 96 -14.46 44.12 -1.55
N VAL A 97 -13.55 43.49 -2.32
CA VAL A 97 -13.89 42.69 -3.52
C VAL A 97 -14.85 41.57 -3.15
N GLU A 98 -14.53 40.76 -2.14
CA GLU A 98 -15.37 39.63 -1.71
C GLU A 98 -16.78 40.09 -1.33
N ARG A 99 -16.87 41.19 -0.58
CA ARG A 99 -18.15 41.77 -0.19
C ARG A 99 -18.96 42.23 -1.41
N ASN A 100 -18.31 42.84 -2.40
CA ASN A 100 -18.96 43.28 -3.63
C ASN A 100 -19.42 42.10 -4.48
N ILE A 101 -18.61 41.03 -4.57
CA ILE A 101 -18.99 39.76 -5.23
C ILE A 101 -20.23 39.17 -4.54
N ASP A 102 -20.21 39.02 -3.21
CA ASP A 102 -21.32 38.47 -2.44
C ASP A 102 -22.60 39.30 -2.61
N GLN A 103 -22.50 40.63 -2.55
CA GLN A 103 -23.65 41.52 -2.78
C GLN A 103 -24.22 41.38 -4.20
N THR A 104 -23.35 41.24 -5.20
CA THR A 104 -23.77 41.06 -6.60
C THR A 104 -24.48 39.72 -6.79
N LEU A 105 -24.02 38.65 -6.12
CA LEU A 105 -24.63 37.33 -6.18
C LEU A 105 -26.03 37.27 -5.54
N LEU A 106 -26.36 38.20 -4.63
CA LEU A 106 -27.70 38.31 -4.04
C LEU A 106 -28.74 38.93 -4.99
N MET A 107 -28.31 39.74 -5.96
CA MET A 107 -29.21 40.47 -6.85
C MET A 107 -29.99 39.58 -7.82
N ARG A 108 -29.43 38.41 -8.20
CA ARG A 108 -30.00 37.42 -9.12
C ARG A 108 -30.87 38.03 -10.25
N PRO A 109 -30.26 38.87 -11.12
CA PRO A 109 -30.99 39.52 -12.20
C PRO A 109 -31.64 38.49 -13.13
N SER A 110 -32.87 38.76 -13.55
CA SER A 110 -33.67 37.87 -14.40
C SER A 110 -34.21 38.62 -15.62
N PHE A 111 -34.28 37.95 -16.77
CA PHE A 111 -34.93 38.50 -17.98
C PHE A 111 -36.41 38.10 -18.08
N PHE A 112 -36.97 37.38 -17.10
CA PHE A 112 -38.35 36.90 -17.13
C PHE A 112 -39.39 37.99 -17.41
N GLU A 113 -39.24 39.17 -16.82
CA GLU A 113 -40.15 40.30 -17.07
C GLU A 113 -40.04 40.85 -18.49
N VAL A 114 -38.84 40.86 -19.06
CA VAL A 114 -38.60 41.30 -20.44
C VAL A 114 -39.22 40.30 -21.41
N ASP A 115 -38.99 39.00 -21.18
CA ASP A 115 -39.58 37.91 -21.98
C ASP A 115 -41.11 37.94 -21.90
N SER A 116 -41.67 38.09 -20.69
CA SER A 116 -43.12 38.18 -20.49
C SER A 116 -43.73 39.39 -21.19
N GLN A 117 -43.06 40.54 -21.19
CA GLN A 117 -43.51 41.73 -21.91
C GLN A 117 -43.44 41.55 -23.43
N ILE A 118 -42.42 40.88 -23.95
CA ILE A 118 -42.28 40.57 -25.38
C ILE A 118 -43.38 39.60 -25.83
N GLU A 119 -43.65 38.54 -25.06
CA GLU A 119 -44.75 37.59 -25.34
C GLU A 119 -46.12 38.27 -25.33
N THR A 120 -46.34 39.19 -24.38
CA THR A 120 -47.57 39.97 -24.32
C THR A 120 -47.69 40.92 -25.50
N ALA A 121 -46.59 41.57 -25.90
CA ALA A 121 -46.55 42.41 -27.09
C ALA A 121 -46.81 41.58 -28.36
N TRP A 122 -46.26 40.38 -28.48
CA TRP A 122 -46.52 39.48 -29.60
C TRP A 122 -48.00 39.12 -29.70
N THR A 123 -48.63 38.80 -28.57
CA THR A 123 -50.07 38.51 -28.50
C THR A 123 -50.91 39.72 -28.95
N ARG A 124 -50.55 40.95 -28.53
CA ARG A 124 -51.23 42.18 -28.97
C ARG A 124 -51.01 42.50 -30.44
N MET A 125 -49.85 42.16 -30.99
CA MET A 125 -49.56 42.29 -32.41
C MET A 125 -50.49 41.40 -33.23
N MET A 126 -50.72 40.15 -32.79
CA MET A 126 -51.67 39.24 -33.43
C MET A 126 -53.13 39.74 -33.36
N MET A 127 -53.46 40.54 -32.34
CA MET A 127 -54.78 41.18 -32.20
C MET A 127 -54.92 42.52 -32.95
N GLY A 128 -53.85 43.02 -33.59
CA GLY A 128 -53.85 44.27 -34.35
C GLY A 128 -53.67 45.56 -33.55
N ASP A 129 -53.32 45.48 -32.26
CA ASP A 129 -53.07 46.64 -31.39
C ASP A 129 -51.61 47.11 -31.49
N TYR A 130 -51.22 47.64 -32.65
CA TYR A 130 -49.82 47.96 -32.95
C TYR A 130 -49.23 49.09 -32.09
N LEU A 131 -50.06 50.04 -31.63
CA LEU A 131 -49.57 51.18 -30.87
C LEU A 131 -49.10 50.77 -29.47
N GLU A 132 -49.82 49.84 -28.84
CA GLU A 132 -49.34 49.29 -27.57
C GLU A 132 -48.11 48.39 -27.78
N VAL A 133 -48.07 47.60 -28.86
CA VAL A 133 -46.90 46.77 -29.19
C VAL A 133 -45.63 47.62 -29.25
N LEU A 134 -45.67 48.78 -29.91
CA LEU A 134 -44.52 49.69 -29.98
C LEU A 134 -44.09 50.21 -28.61
N LYS A 135 -45.04 50.56 -27.73
CA LYS A 135 -44.75 50.99 -26.35
C LYS A 135 -44.16 49.86 -25.51
N MET A 136 -44.80 48.71 -25.49
CA MET A 136 -44.34 47.54 -24.73
C MET A 136 -42.97 47.07 -25.22
N SER A 137 -42.73 47.10 -26.54
CA SER A 137 -41.42 46.79 -27.12
C SER A 137 -40.36 47.82 -26.75
N GLN A 138 -40.70 49.12 -26.71
CA GLN A 138 -39.78 50.16 -26.26
C GLN A 138 -39.41 50.00 -24.78
N ASP A 139 -40.41 49.76 -23.92
CA ASP A 139 -40.22 49.53 -22.49
C ASP A 139 -39.43 48.25 -22.21
N ALA A 140 -39.65 47.19 -22.99
CA ALA A 140 -38.87 45.96 -22.89
C ALA A 140 -37.40 46.20 -23.26
N ARG A 141 -37.12 46.98 -24.32
CA ARG A 141 -35.74 47.32 -24.73
C ARG A 141 -35.00 48.15 -23.68
N THR A 142 -35.64 49.13 -23.07
CA THR A 142 -34.99 49.96 -22.02
C THR A 142 -34.68 49.11 -20.79
N LYS A 143 -35.64 48.31 -20.32
CA LYS A 143 -35.42 47.37 -19.21
C LYS A 143 -34.33 46.35 -19.50
N MET A 144 -34.24 45.86 -20.74
CA MET A 144 -33.19 44.93 -21.15
C MET A 144 -31.80 45.58 -21.05
N LEU A 145 -31.65 46.82 -21.53
CA LEU A 145 -30.39 47.56 -21.43
C LEU A 145 -29.97 47.80 -19.98
N ASP A 146 -30.92 48.18 -19.12
CA ASP A 146 -30.65 48.37 -17.69
C ASP A 146 -30.20 47.07 -17.02
N ARG A 147 -30.87 45.95 -17.31
CA ARG A 147 -30.56 44.64 -16.72
C ARG A 147 -29.29 44.01 -17.29
N PHE A 148 -28.90 44.31 -18.52
CA PHE A 148 -27.73 43.71 -19.17
C PHE A 148 -26.44 43.93 -18.37
N SER A 149 -26.22 45.16 -17.88
CA SER A 149 -25.05 45.49 -17.07
C SER A 149 -25.00 44.72 -15.75
N SER A 150 -26.14 44.62 -15.07
CA SER A 150 -26.26 43.87 -13.82
C SER A 150 -26.08 42.36 -14.02
N PHE A 151 -26.53 41.83 -15.15
CA PHE A 151 -26.38 40.42 -15.49
C PHE A 151 -24.93 40.05 -15.81
N GLN A 152 -24.22 40.89 -16.57
CA GLN A 152 -22.78 40.71 -16.82
C GLN A 152 -21.95 40.73 -15.53
N LEU A 153 -22.25 41.65 -14.62
CA LEU A 153 -21.60 41.69 -13.31
C LEU A 153 -21.92 40.43 -12.48
N TYR A 154 -23.16 39.97 -12.51
CA TYR A 154 -23.58 38.75 -11.83
C TYR A 154 -22.86 37.51 -12.36
N THR A 155 -22.77 37.33 -13.68
CA THR A 155 -22.07 36.19 -14.27
C THR A 155 -20.58 36.23 -13.98
N ALA A 156 -19.94 37.41 -14.06
CA ALA A 156 -18.53 37.56 -13.70
C ALA A 156 -18.28 37.21 -12.23
N ALA A 157 -19.12 37.70 -11.31
CA ALA A 157 -19.06 37.36 -9.89
C ALA A 157 -19.21 35.85 -9.64
N LEU A 158 -20.13 35.20 -10.36
CA LEU A 158 -20.37 33.76 -10.27
C LEU A 158 -19.14 32.96 -10.75
N SER A 159 -18.57 33.33 -11.90
CA SER A 159 -17.38 32.68 -12.44
C SER A 159 -16.16 32.82 -11.54
N ILE A 160 -15.93 34.02 -10.98
CA ILE A 160 -14.85 34.25 -10.00
C ILE A 160 -15.05 33.33 -8.79
N ARG A 161 -16.26 33.32 -8.20
CA ARG A 161 -16.54 32.49 -7.01
C ARG A 161 -16.44 30.98 -7.30
N ALA A 162 -16.83 30.54 -8.48
CA ALA A 162 -16.68 29.15 -8.92
C ALA A 162 -15.20 28.77 -9.06
N ALA A 163 -14.40 29.62 -9.72
CA ALA A 163 -12.96 29.42 -9.86
C ALA A 163 -12.26 29.37 -8.49
N GLU A 164 -12.61 30.26 -7.56
CA GLU A 164 -12.09 30.23 -6.19
C GLU A 164 -12.41 28.93 -5.45
N SER A 165 -13.66 28.47 -5.57
CA SER A 165 -14.08 27.23 -4.91
C SER A 165 -13.29 26.04 -5.45
N ILE A 166 -13.13 25.94 -6.78
CA ILE A 166 -12.29 24.94 -7.44
C ILE A 166 -10.85 25.00 -6.90
N LEU A 167 -10.28 26.20 -6.82
CA LEU A 167 -8.90 26.39 -6.36
C LEU A 167 -8.72 25.95 -4.90
N ASN A 168 -9.64 26.33 -4.02
CA ASN A 168 -9.63 25.92 -2.62
C ASN A 168 -9.74 24.40 -2.46
N ASP A 169 -10.65 23.77 -3.20
CA ASP A 169 -10.85 22.33 -3.17
C ASP A 169 -9.63 21.57 -3.71
N LEU A 170 -9.02 22.06 -4.79
CA LEU A 170 -7.79 21.48 -5.35
C LEU A 170 -6.59 21.64 -4.40
N ALA A 171 -6.46 22.78 -3.73
CA ALA A 171 -5.41 23.00 -2.73
C ALA A 171 -5.53 22.02 -1.56
N GLN A 172 -6.76 21.82 -1.07
CA GLN A 172 -7.03 20.85 0.00
C GLN A 172 -6.76 19.42 -0.46
N ALA A 173 -7.19 19.06 -1.68
CA ALA A 173 -7.05 17.71 -2.23
C ALA A 173 -5.59 17.32 -2.52
N GLN A 174 -4.79 18.23 -3.06
CA GLN A 174 -3.40 17.93 -3.45
C GLN A 174 -2.40 18.13 -2.31
N GLY A 175 -2.76 18.90 -1.27
CA GLY A 175 -1.83 19.33 -0.22
C GLY A 175 -0.63 20.14 -0.74
N LYS A 176 -0.69 20.59 -2.00
CA LYS A 176 0.35 21.36 -2.70
C LYS A 176 -0.15 22.76 -3.01
N PRO A 177 0.75 23.76 -3.04
CA PRO A 177 0.39 25.09 -3.48
C PRO A 177 -0.06 25.02 -4.95
N ILE A 178 -1.23 25.61 -5.20
CA ILE A 178 -1.76 25.79 -6.56
C ILE A 178 -0.77 26.59 -7.40
N ASP A 179 -0.70 26.27 -8.69
CA ASP A 179 0.05 27.03 -9.70
C ASP A 179 -0.15 28.55 -9.52
N HIS A 180 0.97 29.25 -9.40
CA HIS A 180 1.02 30.69 -9.20
C HIS A 180 0.28 31.45 -10.30
N ARG A 181 0.30 30.93 -11.54
CA ARG A 181 -0.38 31.55 -12.70
C ARG A 181 -1.88 31.69 -12.50
N ILE A 182 -2.52 30.71 -11.86
CA ILE A 182 -3.96 30.74 -11.61
C ILE A 182 -4.29 31.71 -10.48
N LYS A 183 -3.42 31.81 -9.47
CA LYS A 183 -3.56 32.78 -8.38
C LYS A 183 -3.44 34.22 -8.88
N THR A 184 -2.49 34.50 -9.78
CA THR A 184 -2.36 35.81 -10.42
C THR A 184 -3.57 36.13 -11.29
N ALA A 185 -4.03 35.19 -12.11
CA ALA A 185 -5.24 35.39 -12.92
C ALA A 185 -6.48 35.65 -12.06
N LEU A 186 -6.61 34.98 -10.92
CA LEU A 186 -7.71 35.21 -9.97
C LEU A 186 -7.64 36.63 -9.38
N ALA A 187 -6.45 37.07 -8.96
CA ALA A 187 -6.27 38.41 -8.42
C ALA A 187 -6.54 39.49 -9.48
N GLU A 188 -6.13 39.27 -10.72
CA GLU A 188 -6.40 40.17 -11.84
C GLU A 188 -7.89 40.24 -12.19
N ALA A 189 -8.59 39.11 -12.21
CA ALA A 189 -10.04 39.07 -12.43
C ALA A 189 -10.80 39.81 -11.32
N LYS A 190 -10.39 39.64 -10.05
CA LYS A 190 -10.92 40.38 -8.90
C LYS A 190 -10.70 41.88 -8.99
N ASN A 191 -9.51 42.30 -9.40
CA ASN A 191 -9.18 43.71 -9.64
C ASN A 191 -10.04 44.29 -10.77
N ALA A 192 -10.14 43.57 -11.88
CA ALA A 192 -10.94 43.97 -13.02
C ALA A 192 -12.44 44.04 -12.68
N PHE A 193 -12.93 43.18 -11.78
CA PHE A 193 -14.31 43.21 -11.33
C PHE A 193 -14.70 44.55 -10.70
N ILE A 194 -13.84 45.13 -9.85
CA ILE A 194 -14.11 46.44 -9.22
C ILE A 194 -13.87 47.59 -10.20
N GLU A 195 -12.68 47.67 -10.79
CA GLU A 195 -12.20 48.90 -11.45
C GLU A 195 -12.06 48.77 -12.97
N GLY A 196 -12.22 47.56 -13.51
CA GLY A 196 -12.01 47.26 -14.92
C GLY A 196 -13.14 47.77 -15.82
N SER A 197 -12.78 48.11 -17.05
CA SER A 197 -13.78 48.31 -18.12
C SER A 197 -14.48 46.97 -18.45
N PRO A 198 -15.70 46.99 -19.02
CA PRO A 198 -16.42 45.76 -19.36
C PRO A 198 -15.59 44.78 -20.20
N ARG A 199 -14.79 45.31 -21.13
CA ARG A 199 -13.91 44.52 -21.99
C ARG A 199 -12.75 43.89 -21.21
N ARG A 200 -12.10 44.65 -20.31
CA ARG A 200 -11.01 44.14 -19.48
C ARG A 200 -11.50 43.06 -18.52
N ARG A 201 -12.71 43.21 -17.96
CA ARG A 201 -13.34 42.18 -17.11
C ARG A 201 -13.44 40.87 -17.87
N GLU A 202 -14.00 40.89 -19.07
CA GLU A 202 -14.19 39.70 -19.88
C GLU A 202 -12.86 39.02 -20.23
N GLU A 203 -11.86 39.80 -20.67
CA GLU A 203 -10.53 39.26 -21.03
C GLU A 203 -9.85 38.57 -19.83
N THR A 204 -9.88 39.19 -18.65
CA THR A 204 -9.32 38.57 -17.42
C THR A 204 -10.13 37.37 -16.92
N LEU A 205 -11.46 37.39 -17.14
CA LEU A 205 -12.35 36.30 -16.73
C LEU A 205 -12.13 35.07 -17.60
N GLU A 206 -12.03 35.24 -18.93
CA GLU A 206 -11.78 34.17 -19.88
C GLU A 206 -10.46 33.45 -19.59
N GLU A 207 -9.41 34.22 -19.26
CA GLU A 207 -8.12 33.65 -18.85
C GLU A 207 -8.23 32.83 -17.55
N LEU A 208 -8.88 33.38 -16.52
CA LEU A 208 -9.13 32.68 -15.26
C LEU A 208 -9.94 31.39 -15.47
N GLU A 209 -11.05 31.45 -16.21
CA GLU A 209 -11.92 30.31 -16.48
C GLU A 209 -11.17 29.21 -17.21
N LYS A 210 -10.39 29.57 -18.24
CA LYS A 210 -9.58 28.63 -19.00
C LYS A 210 -8.53 27.94 -18.14
N LEU A 211 -7.84 28.69 -17.29
CA LEU A 211 -6.83 28.14 -16.38
C LEU A 211 -7.45 27.26 -15.29
N ALA A 212 -8.54 27.71 -14.66
CA ALA A 212 -9.26 26.96 -13.64
C ALA A 212 -9.87 25.66 -14.19
N ALA A 213 -10.51 25.70 -15.36
CA ALA A 213 -11.06 24.53 -16.03
C ALA A 213 -9.96 23.52 -16.40
N LYS A 214 -8.83 23.99 -16.94
CA LYS A 214 -7.69 23.12 -17.27
C LYS A 214 -7.12 22.45 -16.02
N ALA A 215 -6.98 23.17 -14.92
CA ALA A 215 -6.48 22.63 -13.66
C ALA A 215 -7.44 21.58 -13.07
N TYR A 216 -8.74 21.89 -13.08
CA TYR A 216 -9.79 20.95 -12.66
C TYR A 216 -9.77 19.67 -13.49
N GLU A 217 -9.78 19.78 -14.82
CA GLU A 217 -9.71 18.61 -15.71
C GLU A 217 -8.45 17.77 -15.51
N ALA A 218 -7.28 18.41 -15.37
CA ALA A 218 -6.02 17.73 -15.16
C ALA A 218 -6.04 16.91 -13.85
N PHE A 219 -6.59 17.49 -12.78
CA PHE A 219 -6.76 16.80 -11.51
C PHE A 219 -7.67 15.57 -11.66
N PHE A 220 -8.84 15.70 -12.29
CA PHE A 220 -9.74 14.56 -12.46
C PHE A 220 -9.15 13.47 -13.34
N LYS A 221 -8.48 13.82 -14.44
CA LYS A 221 -7.80 12.85 -15.31
C LYS A 221 -6.74 12.05 -14.52
N GLY A 222 -5.90 12.73 -13.74
CA GLY A 222 -4.89 12.08 -12.90
C GLY A 222 -5.47 11.27 -11.74
N SER A 223 -6.59 11.71 -11.17
CA SER A 223 -7.22 11.01 -10.06
C SER A 223 -7.98 9.76 -10.53
N ILE A 224 -8.62 9.82 -11.69
CA ILE A 224 -9.24 8.66 -12.34
C ILE A 224 -8.19 7.62 -12.68
N SER A 225 -7.05 8.02 -13.27
CA SER A 225 -5.98 7.08 -13.57
C SER A 225 -5.45 6.43 -12.29
N ALA A 226 -5.22 7.21 -11.22
CA ALA A 226 -4.80 6.70 -9.93
C ALA A 226 -5.81 5.71 -9.30
N ALA A 227 -7.12 5.97 -9.44
CA ALA A 227 -8.17 5.06 -8.98
C ALA A 227 -8.22 3.77 -9.80
N THR A 228 -8.04 3.85 -11.12
CA THR A 228 -7.96 2.66 -11.98
C THR A 228 -6.73 1.80 -11.68
N GLU A 229 -5.56 2.43 -11.47
CA GLU A 229 -4.34 1.76 -11.05
C GLU A 229 -4.53 1.07 -9.70
N LEU A 230 -5.18 1.76 -8.74
CA LEU A 230 -5.48 1.15 -7.45
C LEU A 230 -6.40 -0.07 -7.59
N ARG A 231 -7.44 -0.02 -8.44
CA ARG A 231 -8.29 -1.19 -8.72
C ARG A 231 -7.50 -2.36 -9.30
N THR A 232 -6.55 -2.10 -10.21
CA THR A 232 -5.68 -3.17 -10.75
C THR A 232 -4.78 -3.75 -9.66
N MET A 233 -4.22 -2.91 -8.80
CA MET A 233 -3.41 -3.34 -7.65
C MET A 233 -4.22 -4.18 -6.66
N LEU A 234 -5.47 -3.80 -6.37
CA LEU A 234 -6.35 -4.56 -5.48
C LEU A 234 -6.67 -5.95 -6.07
N ALA A 235 -6.93 -6.05 -7.38
CA ALA A 235 -7.14 -7.33 -8.04
C ALA A 235 -5.90 -8.23 -7.96
N ASP A 236 -4.70 -7.65 -8.12
CA ASP A 236 -3.45 -8.37 -7.91
C ASP A 236 -3.32 -8.84 -6.45
N TYR A 237 -3.69 -8.01 -5.47
CA TYR A 237 -3.63 -8.33 -4.04
C TYR A 237 -4.63 -9.43 -3.65
N GLU A 238 -5.82 -9.43 -4.23
CA GLU A 238 -6.80 -10.52 -4.12
C GLU A 238 -6.25 -11.83 -4.66
N SER A 239 -5.48 -11.79 -5.76
CA SER A 239 -4.96 -13.00 -6.41
C SER A 239 -4.04 -13.85 -5.53
N PHE A 240 -3.43 -13.27 -4.50
CA PHE A 240 -2.63 -13.98 -3.49
C PHE A 240 -3.28 -13.99 -2.08
N GLY A 241 -4.59 -13.69 -2.02
CA GLY A 241 -5.43 -13.88 -0.83
C GLY A 241 -5.35 -12.74 0.20
N THR A 242 -4.98 -11.53 -0.21
CA THR A 242 -5.02 -10.35 0.66
C THR A 242 -6.47 -9.91 0.88
N GLN A 243 -6.80 -9.48 2.10
CA GLN A 243 -8.11 -8.88 2.39
C GLN A 243 -8.15 -7.44 1.87
N VAL A 244 -8.88 -7.20 0.78
CA VAL A 244 -9.01 -5.87 0.17
C VAL A 244 -10.42 -5.28 0.24
N SER A 245 -11.37 -5.99 0.85
CA SER A 245 -12.80 -5.60 0.86
C SER A 245 -13.03 -4.19 1.40
N GLU A 246 -12.27 -3.77 2.41
CA GLU A 246 -12.34 -2.42 2.97
C GLU A 246 -11.78 -1.36 2.01
N SER A 247 -10.64 -1.63 1.36
CA SER A 247 -10.08 -0.74 0.33
C SER A 247 -11.00 -0.60 -0.89
N SER A 248 -11.62 -1.69 -1.33
CA SER A 248 -12.61 -1.67 -2.43
C SER A 248 -13.84 -0.86 -2.05
N ARG A 249 -14.36 -1.05 -0.82
CA ARG A 249 -15.48 -0.25 -0.31
C ARG A 249 -15.16 1.24 -0.25
N LEU A 250 -13.96 1.62 0.17
CA LEU A 250 -13.53 3.02 0.19
C LEU A 250 -13.48 3.62 -1.22
N LEU A 251 -13.08 2.84 -2.23
CA LEU A 251 -13.12 3.27 -3.62
C LEU A 251 -14.54 3.48 -4.15
N ASP A 252 -15.51 2.67 -3.72
CA ASP A 252 -16.91 2.87 -4.10
C ASP A 252 -17.47 4.15 -3.48
N ILE A 253 -17.18 4.39 -2.20
CA ILE A 253 -17.54 5.65 -1.52
C ILE A 253 -16.85 6.85 -2.20
N ALA A 254 -15.60 6.68 -2.65
CA ALA A 254 -14.90 7.72 -3.40
C ALA A 254 -15.62 8.05 -4.72
N GLU A 255 -16.13 7.04 -5.46
CA GLU A 255 -16.92 7.30 -6.66
C GLU A 255 -18.23 8.04 -6.37
N GLU A 256 -18.89 7.76 -5.23
CA GLU A 256 -20.06 8.52 -4.78
C GLU A 256 -19.70 9.99 -4.49
N ALA A 257 -18.61 10.23 -3.76
CA ALA A 257 -18.09 11.58 -3.49
C ALA A 257 -17.74 12.32 -4.80
N ARG A 258 -17.22 11.60 -5.79
CA ARG A 258 -16.95 12.14 -7.14
C ARG A 258 -18.23 12.56 -7.86
N GLN A 259 -19.29 11.74 -7.80
CA GLN A 259 -20.59 12.07 -8.37
C GLN A 259 -21.25 13.27 -7.67
N ALA A 260 -20.96 13.44 -6.38
CA ALA A 260 -21.39 14.60 -5.59
C ALA A 260 -20.53 15.86 -5.80
N TYR A 261 -19.53 15.82 -6.69
CA TYR A 261 -18.57 16.90 -6.96
C TYR A 261 -17.71 17.30 -5.74
N ASN A 262 -17.53 16.41 -4.77
CA ASN A 262 -16.68 16.66 -3.61
C ASN A 262 -15.24 16.18 -3.86
N ILE A 263 -14.38 17.10 -4.33
CA ILE A 263 -13.00 16.82 -4.76
C ILE A 263 -12.11 16.43 -3.58
N SER A 264 -12.21 17.17 -2.47
CA SER A 264 -11.36 16.99 -1.30
C SER A 264 -11.64 15.62 -0.68
N GLU A 265 -12.90 15.29 -0.44
CA GLU A 265 -13.32 13.98 0.06
C GLU A 265 -12.88 12.85 -0.87
N TYR A 266 -13.11 12.98 -2.18
CA TYR A 266 -12.67 11.99 -3.16
C TYR A 266 -11.16 11.68 -3.06
N SER A 267 -10.32 12.72 -3.01
CA SER A 267 -8.86 12.55 -2.90
C SER A 267 -8.44 11.86 -1.59
N THR A 268 -9.10 12.20 -0.48
CA THR A 268 -8.81 11.60 0.83
C THR A 268 -9.22 10.14 0.87
N LEU A 269 -10.35 9.77 0.27
CA LEU A 269 -10.82 8.39 0.24
C LEU A 269 -9.92 7.51 -0.65
N VAL A 270 -9.48 8.01 -1.81
CA VAL A 270 -8.55 7.28 -2.69
C VAL A 270 -7.20 7.05 -2.00
N THR A 271 -6.68 8.04 -1.28
CA THR A 271 -5.41 7.90 -0.53
C THR A 271 -5.56 6.93 0.64
N GLN A 272 -6.64 7.03 1.42
CA GLN A 272 -6.95 6.08 2.49
C GLN A 272 -7.10 4.64 1.97
N ALA A 273 -7.79 4.45 0.84
CA ALA A 273 -7.96 3.14 0.22
C ALA A 273 -6.61 2.52 -0.15
N ARG A 274 -5.68 3.32 -0.69
CA ARG A 274 -4.31 2.92 -1.03
C ARG A 274 -3.51 2.54 0.22
N ASP A 275 -3.53 3.39 1.24
CA ASP A 275 -2.80 3.13 2.49
C ASP A 275 -3.29 1.85 3.19
N MET A 276 -4.60 1.61 3.16
CA MET A 276 -5.18 0.37 3.69
C MET A 276 -4.76 -0.85 2.86
N ALA A 277 -4.70 -0.73 1.53
CA ALA A 277 -4.27 -1.82 0.66
C ALA A 277 -2.81 -2.22 0.92
N GLU A 278 -1.92 -1.23 1.07
CA GLU A 278 -0.51 -1.48 1.39
C GLU A 278 -0.34 -2.10 2.79
N LYS A 279 -1.10 -1.63 3.80
CA LYS A 279 -1.10 -2.26 5.12
C LYS A 279 -1.56 -3.72 5.06
N ALA A 280 -2.64 -4.00 4.33
CA ALA A 280 -3.16 -5.35 4.15
C ALA A 280 -2.13 -6.26 3.45
N LYS A 281 -1.45 -5.75 2.42
CA LYS A 281 -0.35 -6.45 1.75
C LYS A 281 0.80 -6.77 2.70
N LEU A 282 1.22 -5.83 3.55
CA LEU A 282 2.29 -6.07 4.53
C LEU A 282 1.92 -7.14 5.56
N VAL A 283 0.67 -7.13 6.04
CA VAL A 283 0.14 -8.19 6.91
C VAL A 283 0.19 -9.53 6.18
N ARG A 284 -0.31 -9.57 4.94
CA ARG A 284 -0.32 -10.80 4.15
C ARG A 284 1.10 -11.32 3.85
N ALA A 285 2.05 -10.44 3.58
CA ALA A 285 3.45 -10.81 3.37
C ALA A 285 4.03 -11.50 4.61
N LYS A 286 3.78 -10.97 5.81
CA LYS A 286 4.18 -11.61 7.07
C LYS A 286 3.53 -12.97 7.28
N GLU A 287 2.25 -13.12 6.98
CA GLU A 287 1.57 -14.42 7.05
C GLU A 287 2.24 -15.44 6.11
N ILE A 288 2.62 -15.03 4.89
CA ILE A 288 3.33 -15.92 3.95
C ILE A 288 4.72 -16.26 4.51
N GLU A 289 5.43 -15.32 5.12
CA GLU A 289 6.71 -15.59 5.80
C GLU A 289 6.55 -16.62 6.93
N GLU A 290 5.50 -16.52 7.74
CA GLU A 290 5.19 -17.51 8.77
C GLU A 290 4.91 -18.90 8.17
N THR A 291 4.26 -18.95 6.98
CA THR A 291 4.05 -20.23 6.28
C THR A 291 5.33 -20.93 5.85
N LEU A 292 6.43 -20.20 5.60
CA LEU A 292 7.74 -20.83 5.38
C LEU A 292 8.18 -21.65 6.59
N GLY A 293 7.96 -21.13 7.80
CA GLY A 293 8.26 -21.83 9.05
C GLY A 293 7.43 -23.10 9.24
N PHE A 294 6.14 -23.05 8.89
CA PHE A 294 5.26 -24.21 8.94
C PHE A 294 5.67 -25.30 7.93
N VAL A 295 5.96 -24.91 6.69
CA VAL A 295 6.35 -25.86 5.63
C VAL A 295 7.71 -26.49 5.92
N LYS A 296 8.67 -25.71 6.42
CA LYS A 296 9.98 -26.25 6.83
C LYS A 296 9.83 -27.33 7.92
N ALA A 297 9.02 -27.05 8.94
CA ALA A 297 8.75 -28.04 10.00
C ALA A 297 8.00 -29.27 9.47
N ALA A 298 7.16 -29.12 8.44
CA ALA A 298 6.51 -30.24 7.79
C ALA A 298 7.49 -31.16 7.05
N LEU A 299 8.47 -30.58 6.35
CA LEU A 299 9.54 -31.34 5.68
C LEU A 299 10.44 -32.06 6.70
N GLU A 300 10.81 -31.39 7.80
CA GLU A 300 11.62 -31.99 8.87
C GLU A 300 10.90 -33.20 9.50
N GLU A 301 9.61 -33.07 9.81
CA GLU A 301 8.83 -34.19 10.36
C GLU A 301 8.65 -35.34 9.37
N ALA A 302 8.42 -35.04 8.09
CA ALA A 302 8.39 -36.08 7.06
C ALA A 302 9.69 -36.90 7.06
N ARG A 303 10.85 -36.24 7.21
CA ARG A 303 12.16 -36.91 7.33
C ARG A 303 12.34 -37.70 8.62
N GLU A 304 11.88 -37.19 9.77
CA GLU A 304 11.91 -37.91 11.05
C GLU A 304 11.19 -39.26 10.95
N VAL A 305 10.12 -39.30 10.15
CA VAL A 305 9.32 -40.50 9.89
C VAL A 305 9.91 -41.37 8.76
N GLY A 306 11.02 -40.95 8.16
CA GLY A 306 11.68 -41.63 7.04
C GLY A 306 10.99 -41.43 5.69
N ALA A 307 10.04 -40.51 5.58
CA ALA A 307 9.43 -40.13 4.31
C ALA A 307 10.39 -39.25 3.50
N THR A 308 10.49 -39.51 2.21
CA THR A 308 11.25 -38.69 1.26
C THR A 308 10.27 -37.97 0.35
N PRO A 309 9.92 -36.69 0.64
CA PRO A 309 9.02 -35.93 -0.23
C PRO A 309 9.70 -35.67 -1.59
N SER A 310 8.90 -35.59 -2.65
CA SER A 310 9.39 -35.34 -4.01
C SER A 310 9.89 -33.91 -4.22
N MET A 311 9.37 -32.96 -3.44
CA MET A 311 9.84 -31.57 -3.34
C MET A 311 10.44 -31.36 -1.96
N GLY A 312 11.51 -30.58 -1.85
CA GLY A 312 12.32 -30.49 -0.65
C GLY A 312 12.87 -29.10 -0.37
N GLU A 313 14.16 -29.04 -0.04
CA GLU A 313 14.83 -27.80 0.35
C GLU A 313 15.08 -26.85 -0.81
N GLU A 314 15.30 -27.38 -2.02
CA GLU A 314 15.56 -26.56 -3.21
C GLU A 314 14.33 -25.72 -3.58
N GLU A 315 13.14 -26.32 -3.59
CA GLU A 315 11.90 -25.60 -3.87
C GLU A 315 11.50 -24.67 -2.72
N LEU A 316 11.84 -25.02 -1.48
CA LEU A 316 11.67 -24.12 -0.34
C LEU A 316 12.55 -22.88 -0.48
N GLU A 317 13.77 -23.03 -0.97
CA GLU A 317 14.67 -21.90 -1.24
C GLU A 317 14.16 -21.04 -2.40
N GLN A 318 13.61 -21.66 -3.46
CA GLN A 318 12.93 -20.93 -4.54
C GLN A 318 11.70 -20.16 -4.03
N ALA A 319 10.95 -20.71 -3.07
CA ALA A 319 9.82 -20.02 -2.45
C ALA A 319 10.27 -18.80 -1.63
N LYS A 320 11.39 -18.90 -0.90
CA LYS A 320 12.02 -17.75 -0.21
C LYS A 320 12.50 -16.69 -1.19
N GLU A 321 13.15 -17.10 -2.28
CA GLU A 321 13.61 -16.17 -3.31
C GLU A 321 12.42 -15.46 -3.99
N ALA A 322 11.34 -16.19 -4.26
CA ALA A 322 10.10 -15.62 -4.77
C ALA A 322 9.49 -14.60 -3.81
N LEU A 323 9.52 -14.87 -2.50
CA LEU A 323 9.08 -13.92 -1.47
C LEU A 323 9.96 -12.67 -1.43
N GLY A 324 11.30 -12.84 -1.49
CA GLY A 324 12.25 -11.73 -1.56
C GLY A 324 12.07 -10.85 -2.81
N LYS A 325 11.62 -11.43 -3.93
CA LYS A 325 11.26 -10.71 -5.17
C LYS A 325 9.82 -10.17 -5.17
N GLN A 326 9.10 -10.25 -4.05
CA GLN A 326 7.68 -9.87 -3.92
C GLN A 326 6.72 -10.62 -4.87
N ALA A 327 7.13 -11.78 -5.39
CA ALA A 327 6.30 -12.65 -6.21
C ALA A 327 5.41 -13.55 -5.32
N PHE A 328 4.53 -12.93 -4.54
CA PHE A 328 3.74 -13.59 -3.47
C PHE A 328 2.92 -14.78 -3.97
N LYS A 329 2.26 -14.64 -5.13
CA LYS A 329 1.48 -15.74 -5.72
C LYS A 329 2.33 -16.98 -5.99
N LYS A 330 3.50 -16.80 -6.60
CA LYS A 330 4.45 -17.89 -6.87
C LYS A 330 4.97 -18.51 -5.56
N ALA A 331 5.26 -17.69 -4.55
CA ALA A 331 5.70 -18.17 -3.23
C ALA A 331 4.61 -19.05 -2.58
N ILE A 332 3.35 -18.60 -2.57
CA ILE A 332 2.22 -19.36 -2.02
C ILE A 332 2.02 -20.68 -2.77
N ASP A 333 2.02 -20.66 -4.10
CA ASP A 333 1.82 -21.86 -4.92
C ASP A 333 2.91 -22.90 -4.67
N LEU A 334 4.18 -22.45 -4.58
CA LEU A 334 5.30 -23.32 -4.22
C LEU A 334 5.15 -23.88 -2.81
N LEU A 335 4.81 -23.06 -1.82
CA LEU A 335 4.64 -23.51 -0.43
C LEU A 335 3.50 -24.51 -0.28
N ALA A 336 2.38 -24.28 -0.97
CA ALA A 336 1.26 -25.20 -0.98
C ALA A 336 1.63 -26.54 -1.66
N ALA A 337 2.39 -26.50 -2.75
CA ALA A 337 2.88 -27.71 -3.42
C ALA A 337 3.84 -28.51 -2.53
N ILE A 338 4.79 -27.84 -1.85
CA ILE A 338 5.72 -28.47 -0.91
C ILE A 338 4.97 -29.06 0.29
N GLU A 339 4.04 -28.32 0.91
CA GLU A 339 3.25 -28.84 2.04
C GLU A 339 2.45 -30.08 1.61
N LYS A 340 1.83 -30.05 0.43
CA LYS A 340 1.06 -31.18 -0.10
C LYS A 340 1.91 -32.42 -0.35
N THR A 341 3.09 -32.27 -0.94
CA THR A 341 4.00 -33.41 -1.18
C THR A 341 4.57 -33.98 0.11
N ALA A 342 4.89 -33.12 1.09
CA ALA A 342 5.29 -33.53 2.43
C ALA A 342 4.17 -34.30 3.16
N ASP A 343 2.94 -33.79 3.14
CA ASP A 343 1.78 -34.43 3.76
C ASP A 343 1.45 -35.77 3.08
N GLN A 344 1.60 -35.88 1.75
CA GLN A 344 1.43 -37.14 1.00
C GLN A 344 2.49 -38.18 1.38
N ALA A 345 3.77 -37.80 1.40
CA ALA A 345 4.86 -38.70 1.77
C ALA A 345 4.73 -39.16 3.24
N HIS A 346 4.28 -38.26 4.12
CA HIS A 346 3.99 -38.58 5.51
C HIS A 346 2.82 -39.58 5.63
N LEU A 347 1.74 -39.40 4.85
CA LEU A 347 0.60 -40.31 4.81
C LEU A 347 1.01 -41.73 4.35
N GLU A 348 1.89 -41.84 3.36
CA GLU A 348 2.38 -43.14 2.89
C GLU A 348 3.14 -43.90 3.98
N ARG A 349 3.97 -43.21 4.76
CA ARG A 349 4.67 -43.81 5.91
C ARG A 349 3.77 -44.13 7.09
N MET A 350 2.70 -43.37 7.29
CA MET A 350 1.71 -43.62 8.35
C MET A 350 0.86 -44.89 8.12
N ARG A 351 1.04 -45.59 6.99
CA ARG A 351 0.52 -46.95 6.79
C ARG A 351 1.18 -47.97 7.70
N ASP A 352 2.42 -47.71 8.14
CA ASP A 352 3.13 -48.55 9.09
C ASP A 352 2.59 -48.32 10.51
N ASN A 353 2.04 -49.39 11.12
CA ASN A 353 1.38 -49.29 12.42
C ASN A 353 2.29 -48.77 13.55
N SER A 354 3.59 -49.10 13.54
CA SER A 354 4.56 -48.67 14.55
C SER A 354 4.92 -47.19 14.46
N ILE A 355 4.97 -46.66 13.24
CA ILE A 355 5.16 -45.23 12.98
C ILE A 355 3.91 -44.46 13.42
N ARG A 356 2.74 -44.99 13.06
CA ARG A 356 1.46 -44.40 13.42
C ARG A 356 1.27 -44.27 14.92
N THR A 357 1.56 -45.30 15.71
CA THR A 357 1.41 -45.23 17.18
C THR A 357 2.35 -44.18 17.78
N ARG A 358 3.62 -44.18 17.37
CA ARG A 358 4.59 -43.17 17.83
C ARG A 358 4.14 -41.74 17.49
N GLN A 359 3.58 -41.54 16.31
CA GLN A 359 3.08 -40.22 15.92
C GLN A 359 1.82 -39.82 16.70
N VAL A 360 0.88 -40.74 16.93
CA VAL A 360 -0.28 -40.47 17.80
C VAL A 360 0.18 -40.11 19.22
N ASP A 361 1.18 -40.79 19.78
CA ASP A 361 1.73 -40.47 21.11
C ASP A 361 2.39 -39.08 21.12
N LYS A 362 3.13 -38.72 20.06
CA LYS A 362 3.73 -37.39 19.90
C LYS A 362 2.68 -36.28 19.80
N ILE A 363 1.60 -36.51 19.05
CA ILE A 363 0.50 -35.55 18.90
C ILE A 363 -0.25 -35.40 20.22
N THR A 364 -0.62 -36.52 20.86
CA THR A 364 -1.34 -36.54 22.14
C THR A 364 -0.55 -35.82 23.22
N SER A 365 0.73 -36.14 23.37
CA SER A 365 1.62 -35.44 24.32
C SER A 365 1.77 -33.95 24.00
N THR A 366 1.75 -33.54 22.73
CA THR A 366 1.77 -32.11 22.37
C THR A 366 0.48 -31.41 22.82
N ILE A 367 -0.68 -32.04 22.59
CA ILE A 367 -1.98 -31.51 23.01
C ILE A 367 -2.07 -31.41 24.53
N GLU A 368 -1.69 -32.47 25.25
CA GLU A 368 -1.73 -32.52 26.72
C GLU A 368 -0.78 -31.51 27.37
N ASN A 369 0.39 -31.28 26.78
CA ASN A 369 1.39 -30.32 27.29
C ASN A 369 1.08 -28.86 26.93
N MET A 370 0.28 -28.60 25.89
CA MET A 370 0.02 -27.24 25.38
C MET A 370 -1.39 -26.76 25.71
N GLY A 371 -2.40 -27.64 25.70
CA GLY A 371 -3.80 -27.29 25.96
C GLY A 371 -4.02 -26.60 27.30
N PRO A 372 -3.66 -27.23 28.44
CA PRO A 372 -3.83 -26.62 29.75
C PRO A 372 -3.04 -25.32 29.94
N ALA A 373 -1.83 -25.24 29.38
CA ALA A 373 -1.00 -24.03 29.44
C ALA A 373 -1.64 -22.85 28.67
N LEU A 374 -2.32 -23.13 27.55
CA LEU A 374 -3.05 -22.11 26.81
C LEU A 374 -4.34 -21.69 27.52
N GLU A 375 -5.05 -22.60 28.18
CA GLU A 375 -6.24 -22.27 28.99
C GLU A 375 -5.86 -21.40 30.20
N GLU A 376 -4.74 -21.69 30.85
CA GLU A 376 -4.19 -20.83 31.90
C GLU A 376 -3.79 -19.45 31.35
N ALA A 377 -3.09 -19.40 30.21
CA ALA A 377 -2.73 -18.14 29.56
C ALA A 377 -3.96 -17.28 29.20
N ALA A 378 -5.05 -17.91 28.73
CA ALA A 378 -6.33 -17.24 28.52
C ALA A 378 -6.86 -16.61 29.81
N SER A 379 -6.75 -17.31 30.94
CA SER A 379 -7.21 -16.79 32.24
C SER A 379 -6.45 -15.54 32.70
N TYR A 380 -5.22 -15.36 32.23
CA TYR A 380 -4.39 -14.17 32.47
C TYR A 380 -4.57 -13.07 31.41
N GLY A 381 -5.47 -13.24 30.44
CA GLY A 381 -5.75 -12.27 29.39
C GLY A 381 -4.72 -12.24 28.25
N LEU A 382 -3.92 -13.30 28.09
CA LEU A 382 -3.01 -13.44 26.94
C LEU A 382 -3.79 -13.85 25.68
N GLU A 383 -3.31 -13.43 24.51
CA GLU A 383 -3.90 -13.80 23.23
C GLU A 383 -3.56 -15.25 22.86
N VAL A 384 -4.52 -16.15 23.06
CA VAL A 384 -4.33 -17.60 22.85
C VAL A 384 -5.38 -18.25 21.96
N GLN A 385 -6.29 -17.46 21.38
CA GLN A 385 -7.44 -17.98 20.63
C GLN A 385 -7.03 -18.89 19.47
N GLN A 386 -5.99 -18.50 18.73
CA GLN A 386 -5.48 -19.28 17.61
C GLN A 386 -4.84 -20.61 18.07
N GLY A 387 -4.11 -20.60 19.19
CA GLY A 387 -3.56 -21.81 19.81
C GLY A 387 -4.65 -22.78 20.26
N LEU A 388 -5.67 -22.29 20.96
CA LEU A 388 -6.81 -23.11 21.41
C LEU A 388 -7.63 -23.68 20.24
N LEU A 389 -7.76 -22.92 19.14
CA LEU A 389 -8.34 -23.43 17.89
C LEU A 389 -7.56 -24.62 17.33
N PHE A 390 -6.21 -24.55 17.32
CA PHE A 390 -5.39 -25.68 16.88
C PHE A 390 -5.45 -26.88 17.82
N VAL A 391 -5.55 -26.67 19.14
CA VAL A 391 -5.80 -27.76 20.11
C VAL A 391 -7.08 -28.50 19.77
N ARG A 392 -8.21 -27.78 19.62
CA ARG A 392 -9.51 -28.39 19.29
C ARG A 392 -9.50 -29.07 17.93
N SER A 393 -8.86 -28.45 16.93
CA SER A 393 -8.76 -29.01 15.58
C SER A 393 -7.91 -30.28 15.56
N ALA A 394 -6.80 -30.31 16.30
CA ALA A 394 -5.96 -31.50 16.44
C ALA A 394 -6.71 -32.64 17.17
N GLN A 395 -7.43 -32.34 18.25
CA GLN A 395 -8.27 -33.32 18.95
C GLN A 395 -9.37 -33.89 18.06
N THR A 396 -10.04 -33.03 17.30
CA THR A 396 -11.10 -33.45 16.36
C THR A 396 -10.54 -34.34 15.26
N ALA A 397 -9.38 -33.99 14.69
CA ALA A 397 -8.70 -34.79 13.67
C ALA A 397 -8.24 -36.16 14.22
N LEU A 398 -7.69 -36.19 15.45
CA LEU A 398 -7.34 -37.45 16.13
C LEU A 398 -8.55 -38.36 16.32
N ASN A 399 -9.66 -37.81 16.81
CA ASN A 399 -10.91 -38.55 17.03
C ASN A 399 -11.50 -39.06 15.71
N GLY A 400 -11.36 -38.27 14.63
CA GLY A 400 -11.72 -38.64 13.26
C GLY A 400 -10.76 -39.63 12.59
N LYS A 401 -9.68 -40.04 13.27
CA LYS A 401 -8.60 -40.90 12.73
C LYS A 401 -7.86 -40.29 11.52
N ASP A 402 -7.91 -38.98 11.36
CA ASP A 402 -7.09 -38.25 10.38
C ASP A 402 -5.76 -37.84 11.05
N PHE A 403 -4.82 -38.77 11.06
CA PHE A 403 -3.54 -38.60 11.75
C PHE A 403 -2.63 -37.57 11.07
N VAL A 404 -2.79 -37.35 9.77
CA VAL A 404 -1.97 -36.37 9.03
C VAL A 404 -2.45 -34.96 9.33
N ALA A 405 -3.77 -34.73 9.30
CA ALA A 405 -4.34 -33.46 9.74
C ALA A 405 -4.04 -33.19 11.23
N ALA A 406 -4.13 -34.22 12.08
CA ALA A 406 -3.79 -34.10 13.49
C ALA A 406 -2.32 -33.70 13.72
N ALA A 407 -1.37 -34.34 13.01
CA ALA A 407 0.05 -33.97 13.05
C ALA A 407 0.25 -32.51 12.58
N LYS A 408 -0.40 -32.14 11.48
CA LYS A 408 -0.36 -30.77 10.93
C LYS A 408 -0.83 -29.72 11.94
N TYR A 409 -1.97 -29.95 12.60
CA TYR A 409 -2.47 -29.04 13.64
C TYR A 409 -1.58 -29.02 14.88
N ALA A 410 -1.00 -30.15 15.30
CA ALA A 410 -0.06 -30.19 16.42
C ALA A 410 1.25 -29.44 16.13
N ARG A 411 1.75 -29.50 14.89
CA ARG A 411 2.90 -28.67 14.46
C ARG A 411 2.59 -27.18 14.57
N ARG A 412 1.44 -26.76 14.01
CA ARG A 412 0.99 -25.36 14.06
C ARG A 412 0.80 -24.89 15.50
N LEU A 413 0.19 -25.73 16.34
CA LEU A 413 0.07 -25.50 17.77
C LEU A 413 1.43 -25.25 18.42
N LYS A 414 2.43 -26.12 18.20
CA LYS A 414 3.77 -25.98 18.81
C LYS A 414 4.47 -24.67 18.43
N GLN A 415 4.33 -24.23 17.19
CA GLN A 415 4.94 -22.97 16.73
C GLN A 415 4.23 -21.74 17.31
N VAL A 416 2.89 -21.72 17.28
CA VAL A 416 2.09 -20.58 17.79
C VAL A 416 2.14 -20.47 19.31
N SER A 417 2.20 -21.59 20.02
CA SER A 417 2.22 -21.62 21.50
C SER A 417 3.61 -21.44 22.12
N GLY A 418 4.68 -21.53 21.34
CA GLY A 418 6.06 -21.35 21.82
C GLY A 418 6.28 -20.00 22.52
N PRO A 419 5.96 -18.87 21.86
CA PRO A 419 6.03 -17.55 22.47
C PRO A 419 5.11 -17.40 23.68
N VAL A 420 3.86 -17.89 23.56
CA VAL A 420 2.85 -17.82 24.62
C VAL A 420 3.32 -18.50 25.91
N LYS A 421 4.03 -19.63 25.83
CA LYS A 421 4.61 -20.30 27.00
C LYS A 421 5.65 -19.43 27.73
N SER A 422 6.47 -18.70 26.99
CA SER A 422 7.46 -17.80 27.59
C SER A 422 6.79 -16.61 28.30
N ASP A 423 5.69 -16.10 27.74
CA ASP A 423 4.94 -15.00 28.34
C ASP A 423 4.07 -15.45 29.52
N LEU A 424 3.53 -16.67 29.47
CA LEU A 424 2.87 -17.32 30.60
C LEU A 424 3.84 -17.45 31.78
N ASP A 425 5.08 -17.91 31.55
CA ASP A 425 6.08 -18.04 32.61
C ASP A 425 6.42 -16.68 33.25
N LYS A 426 6.53 -15.59 32.46
CA LYS A 426 6.70 -14.23 32.99
C LYS A 426 5.48 -13.79 33.82
N LYS A 427 4.26 -14.02 33.33
CA LYS A 427 3.03 -13.69 34.06
C LYS A 427 2.89 -14.46 35.36
N ARG A 428 3.28 -15.74 35.39
CA ARG A 428 3.32 -16.56 36.61
C ARG A 428 4.29 -15.99 37.65
N ILE A 429 5.42 -15.42 37.22
CA ILE A 429 6.37 -14.73 38.11
C ILE A 429 5.77 -13.41 38.62
N GLU A 430 5.20 -12.58 37.74
CA GLU A 430 4.58 -11.29 38.10
C GLU A 430 3.43 -11.47 39.11
N LEU A 431 2.61 -12.49 38.94
CA LEU A 431 1.47 -12.80 39.81
C LEU A 431 1.85 -13.57 41.08
N GLY A 432 3.13 -13.92 41.25
CA GLY A 432 3.63 -14.67 42.42
C GLY A 432 3.19 -16.14 42.47
N VAL A 433 2.64 -16.66 41.37
CA VAL A 433 2.26 -18.08 41.22
C VAL A 433 3.51 -18.96 41.12
N ALA A 434 4.54 -18.47 40.42
CA ALA A 434 5.88 -19.05 40.44
C ALA A 434 6.72 -18.39 41.53
N LYS A 435 7.23 -19.18 42.48
CA LYS A 435 8.00 -18.67 43.62
C LYS A 435 9.48 -18.75 43.34
N LYS A 436 10.23 -17.68 43.65
CA LYS A 436 11.69 -17.72 43.58
C LYS A 436 12.22 -18.72 44.60
N VAL A 437 13.16 -19.57 44.19
CA VAL A 437 13.84 -20.52 45.07
C VAL A 437 15.01 -19.78 45.71
N GLU A 438 14.88 -19.45 46.99
CA GLU A 438 15.92 -18.71 47.73
C GLU A 438 17.18 -19.57 47.90
N GLY A 439 18.34 -18.99 47.60
CA GLY A 439 19.65 -19.67 47.74
C GLY A 439 20.00 -20.68 46.65
N ALA A 440 19.15 -20.90 45.65
CA ALA A 440 19.41 -21.84 44.56
C ALA A 440 19.96 -21.13 43.30
N LYS A 441 21.04 -21.68 42.74
CA LYS A 441 21.62 -21.25 41.47
C LYS A 441 21.25 -22.24 40.37
N CYS A 442 21.03 -21.75 39.16
CA CYS A 442 20.83 -22.64 38.02
C CYS A 442 22.10 -23.47 37.78
N GLY A 443 22.00 -24.79 37.77
CA GLY A 443 23.14 -25.68 37.50
C GLY A 443 23.78 -25.51 36.11
N LYS A 444 23.11 -24.81 35.17
CA LYS A 444 23.60 -24.57 33.81
C LYS A 444 24.26 -23.20 33.62
N CYS A 445 23.71 -22.13 34.22
CA CYS A 445 24.22 -20.77 34.03
C CYS A 445 24.75 -20.10 35.32
N GLY A 446 24.59 -20.73 36.49
CA GLY A 446 25.13 -20.24 37.77
C GLY A 446 24.34 -19.10 38.42
N GLU A 447 23.24 -18.67 37.82
CA GLU A 447 22.47 -17.48 38.23
C GLU A 447 21.36 -17.82 39.23
N GLU A 448 21.04 -16.88 40.13
CA GLU A 448 20.10 -17.05 41.25
C GLU A 448 18.62 -16.80 40.86
N GLU A 449 18.33 -16.74 39.56
CA GLU A 449 16.98 -16.52 39.03
C GLU A 449 16.26 -17.83 38.74
N LEU A 450 16.15 -18.68 39.77
CA LEU A 450 15.44 -19.94 39.70
C LEU A 450 14.04 -19.81 40.30
N TYR A 451 13.01 -20.21 39.55
CA TYR A 451 11.61 -20.15 39.97
C TYR A 451 10.99 -21.54 39.99
N ALA A 452 10.30 -21.87 41.08
CA ALA A 452 9.50 -23.07 41.22
C ALA A 452 8.08 -22.80 40.72
N HIS A 453 7.66 -23.55 39.71
CA HIS A 453 6.33 -23.49 39.14
C HIS A 453 5.39 -24.51 39.81
N PRO A 454 4.05 -24.29 39.75
CA PRO A 454 3.05 -25.19 40.36
C PRO A 454 3.13 -26.64 39.87
N ASP A 455 3.62 -26.83 38.66
CA ASP A 455 3.73 -28.12 37.97
C ASP A 455 4.87 -29.02 38.52
N GLY A 456 5.53 -28.61 39.60
CA GLY A 456 6.66 -29.33 40.20
C GLY A 456 7.97 -29.20 39.41
N ILE A 457 8.06 -28.19 38.53
CA ILE A 457 9.21 -27.90 37.68
C ILE A 457 9.87 -26.61 38.16
N GLN A 458 11.20 -26.63 38.29
CA GLN A 458 12.01 -25.45 38.52
C GLN A 458 12.59 -24.97 37.20
N LYS A 459 12.40 -23.68 36.88
CA LYS A 459 12.91 -23.06 35.65
C LYS A 459 13.81 -21.89 35.99
N CYS A 460 14.94 -21.79 35.29
CA CYS A 460 15.77 -20.60 35.33
C CYS A 460 15.22 -19.55 34.35
N ASN A 461 14.92 -18.34 34.84
CA ASN A 461 14.41 -17.25 34.02
C ASN A 461 15.44 -16.78 32.97
N ARG A 462 16.73 -16.78 33.34
CA ARG A 462 17.80 -16.25 32.49
C ARG A 462 18.23 -17.18 31.36
N CYS A 463 18.29 -18.49 31.59
CA CYS A 463 18.72 -19.46 30.56
C CYS A 463 17.62 -20.43 30.10
N GLY A 464 16.39 -20.29 30.63
CA GLY A 464 15.24 -21.12 30.29
C GLY A 464 15.36 -22.61 30.66
N HIS A 465 16.37 -23.00 31.43
CA HIS A 465 16.60 -24.41 31.73
C HIS A 465 15.62 -24.89 32.81
N SER A 466 14.89 -25.97 32.51
CA SER A 466 13.87 -26.56 33.37
C SER A 466 14.32 -27.91 33.93
N PHE A 467 14.12 -28.16 35.22
CA PHE A 467 14.36 -29.45 35.87
C PHE A 467 13.22 -29.82 36.83
N THR A 468 12.95 -31.11 36.97
CA THR A 468 11.92 -31.64 37.85
C THR A 468 12.44 -31.75 39.28
N ILE A 469 11.60 -31.42 40.27
CA ILE A 469 11.97 -31.40 41.70
C ILE A 469 12.47 -32.76 42.22
N ALA A 470 12.16 -33.86 41.52
CA ALA A 470 12.65 -35.20 41.86
C ALA A 470 14.20 -35.32 41.89
N HIS A 471 14.93 -34.44 41.19
CA HIS A 471 16.40 -34.52 41.12
C HIS A 471 17.16 -33.75 42.21
N VAL A 472 16.48 -33.01 43.09
CA VAL A 472 17.17 -32.14 44.08
C VAL A 472 17.47 -32.86 45.40
N ILE A 473 16.82 -34.00 45.68
CA ILE A 473 17.01 -34.73 46.95
C ILE A 473 18.34 -35.53 47.00
N GLU A 474 18.93 -35.90 45.85
CA GLU A 474 20.16 -36.72 45.84
C GLU A 474 21.48 -35.92 45.91
N GLN A 475 21.48 -34.60 45.70
CA GLN A 475 22.72 -33.80 45.68
C GLN A 475 22.98 -32.98 46.96
N GLN A 476 22.09 -33.01 47.95
CA GLN A 476 22.28 -32.31 49.23
C GLN A 476 22.72 -33.22 50.40
N GLY A 477 22.99 -34.51 50.14
CA GLY A 477 23.32 -35.52 51.16
C GLY A 477 24.81 -35.79 51.40
N GLN A 478 25.74 -34.94 50.95
CA GLN A 478 27.17 -35.09 51.26
C GLN A 478 27.76 -33.78 51.77
N SER A 479 27.51 -33.50 53.05
CA SER A 479 28.38 -32.64 53.85
C SER A 479 29.22 -33.51 54.77
N THR A 480 30.53 -33.34 54.64
CA THR A 480 31.63 -33.90 55.42
C THR A 480 31.53 -33.58 56.90
N ASP A 481 31.73 -34.59 57.76
CA ASP A 481 32.43 -34.40 59.02
C ASP A 481 33.22 -35.67 59.38
N MET A 482 34.51 -35.46 59.62
CA MET A 482 35.49 -36.44 60.06
C MET A 482 35.56 -36.41 61.59
N ASN A 483 35.49 -37.57 62.24
CA ASN A 483 36.60 -38.03 63.09
C ASN A 483 36.45 -39.51 63.52
N PRO A 484 37.59 -40.19 63.80
CA PRO A 484 37.72 -41.63 63.76
C PRO A 484 37.59 -42.27 65.15
N ILE A 485 37.35 -43.59 65.22
CA ILE A 485 37.96 -44.54 66.17
C ILE A 485 37.52 -45.98 65.81
N GLU A 486 38.55 -46.78 65.49
CA GLU A 486 38.79 -48.19 65.82
C GLU A 486 37.81 -49.32 65.42
N LYS A 487 38.32 -50.20 64.55
CA LYS A 487 37.95 -51.62 64.36
C LYS A 487 38.31 -52.42 65.65
N PRO A 488 37.91 -53.72 65.88
CA PRO A 488 37.75 -54.74 64.82
C PRO A 488 36.78 -55.94 65.07
N VAL A 489 36.75 -56.83 64.06
CA VAL A 489 36.58 -58.30 64.10
C VAL A 489 35.17 -58.91 63.88
N SER A 490 35.08 -59.63 62.74
CA SER A 490 34.34 -60.90 62.48
C SER A 490 32.82 -60.92 62.50
N SER A 491 32.10 -61.81 61.81
CA SER A 491 32.29 -62.75 60.69
C SER A 491 30.94 -63.50 60.57
N SER A 492 30.64 -64.05 59.38
CA SER A 492 29.65 -65.14 59.17
C SER A 492 28.17 -64.72 59.27
N LYS A 493 27.18 -65.35 58.64
CA LYS A 493 26.99 -66.31 57.53
C LYS A 493 25.46 -66.41 57.42
N ASN A 494 24.98 -66.71 56.22
CA ASN A 494 23.83 -67.57 55.94
C ASN A 494 22.38 -67.09 56.20
N ASP A 495 21.61 -67.29 55.12
CA ASP A 495 20.38 -68.10 55.04
C ASP A 495 19.01 -67.46 55.31
N THR A 496 18.28 -67.34 54.19
CA THR A 496 17.08 -68.16 53.88
C THR A 496 15.70 -67.62 54.25
N GLN A 497 14.95 -67.38 53.15
CA GLN A 497 13.52 -67.61 52.87
C GLN A 497 12.41 -66.86 53.62
N GLU A 498 11.44 -66.45 52.78
CA GLU A 498 9.98 -66.60 52.91
C GLU A 498 9.31 -65.96 54.13
N SER A 499 8.14 -65.34 54.04
CA SER A 499 7.10 -65.19 53.03
C SER A 499 6.03 -64.29 53.65
N SER A 500 4.96 -64.06 52.88
CA SER A 500 3.61 -63.70 53.34
C SER A 500 3.32 -62.21 53.53
N SER A 501 2.52 -61.70 52.59
CA SER A 501 1.42 -60.80 52.92
C SER A 501 0.18 -61.33 52.21
N GLU A 502 -0.72 -61.90 53.01
CA GLU A 502 -2.09 -62.23 52.68
C GLU A 502 -2.87 -60.95 52.36
N GLU A 503 -3.57 -60.94 51.22
CA GLU A 503 -4.62 -59.98 50.91
C GLU A 503 -5.95 -60.50 51.46
N THR A 504 -6.58 -59.73 52.34
CA THR A 504 -7.98 -59.91 52.74
C THR A 504 -8.83 -58.71 52.33
N ASN A 505 -9.86 -59.01 51.55
CA ASN A 505 -11.24 -58.49 51.58
C ASN A 505 -11.52 -57.00 51.42
N GLY A 506 -12.43 -56.69 50.48
CA GLY A 506 -13.09 -55.38 50.39
C GLY A 506 -14.11 -55.25 49.27
N GLU A 507 -15.16 -56.06 49.33
CA GLU A 507 -16.36 -56.09 48.48
C GLU A 507 -17.03 -54.74 48.08
N ARG A 508 -17.71 -54.80 46.90
CA ARG A 508 -18.96 -54.12 46.47
C ARG A 508 -18.84 -52.64 46.02
N ARG A 509 -19.54 -52.17 44.98
CA ARG A 509 -20.73 -52.68 44.27
C ARG A 509 -20.84 -51.99 42.89
N THR A 510 -21.07 -52.79 41.87
CA THR A 510 -21.53 -52.40 40.54
C THR A 510 -23.04 -52.18 40.54
N LEU A 511 -23.54 -51.23 39.75
CA LEU A 511 -24.90 -51.29 39.21
C LEU A 511 -24.95 -50.94 37.73
N ALA A 512 -25.71 -51.80 37.05
CA ALA A 512 -25.80 -52.06 35.63
C ALA A 512 -26.41 -50.95 34.76
N ARG A 513 -26.00 -51.04 33.48
CA ARG A 513 -26.70 -50.61 32.27
C ARG A 513 -28.17 -51.04 32.23
N THR A 514 -28.99 -50.22 31.60
CA THR A 514 -30.13 -50.67 30.78
C THR A 514 -30.14 -49.95 29.43
N LEU A 515 -30.12 -50.76 28.38
CA LEU A 515 -30.34 -50.42 26.97
C LEU A 515 -31.83 -50.20 26.69
N LYS A 516 -32.15 -49.24 25.81
CA LYS A 516 -33.36 -49.25 24.96
C LYS A 516 -33.21 -48.25 23.79
N ARG A 517 -32.69 -48.71 22.65
CA ARG A 517 -33.37 -48.80 21.34
C ARG A 517 -32.39 -49.26 20.28
#